data_AF-A0A7C7ZEE0-F1
#
_entry.id   AF-A0A7C7ZEE0-F1
#
_cell.length_a   1.000
_cell.length_b   1.000
_cell.length_c   1.000
_cell.angle_alpha   90.00
_cell.angle_beta   90.00
_cell.angle_gamma   90.00
#
_symmetry.space_group_name_H-M   'P 1'
#
loop_
_entity.id
_entity.type
_entity.pdbx_description
1 polymer ?
#
loop_
_entity_poly.entity_id
_entity_poly.type
_entity_poly.pdbx_seq_one_letter_code
_entity_poly.pdbx_strand_id
1 'polypeptide(L)' 'MPIVENAGLGLYAVGPESGGPLLAGAECPDITLPDLDGNEVSISSFRGRKVVIVSWASW' A
#
# COMPACT_ATOMS: atom_id res chain seq x y z
N MET A 1 -4.73 17.02 4.70
CA MET A 1 -4.49 15.63 4.29
C MET A 1 -4.12 14.85 5.54
N PRO A 2 -5.01 14.02 6.11
CA PRO A 2 -4.72 13.29 7.33
C PRO A 2 -3.59 12.27 7.15
N ILE A 3 -2.86 12.01 8.24
CA ILE A 3 -1.90 10.92 8.39
C ILE A 3 -2.40 10.01 9.49
N VAL A 4 -2.36 8.70 9.26
CA VAL A 4 -2.66 7.68 10.27
C VAL A 4 -1.45 6.78 10.39
N GLU A 5 -1.05 6.54 11.63
CA GLU A 5 0.05 5.64 11.98
C GLU A 5 -0.50 4.40 12.67
N ASN A 6 0.09 3.25 12.35
CA ASN A 6 0.02 2.05 13.17
C ASN A 6 1.42 1.74 13.71
N ALA A 7 1.70 2.22 14.93
CA ALA A 7 3.01 2.14 15.56
C ALA A 7 3.45 0.68 15.84
N GLY A 8 2.50 -0.22 16.09
CA GLY A 8 2.78 -1.65 16.34
C GLY A 8 3.34 -2.38 15.13
N LEU A 9 3.12 -1.83 13.93
CA LEU A 9 3.49 -2.45 12.65
C LEU A 9 4.41 -1.56 11.79
N GLY A 10 4.74 -0.36 12.27
CA GLY A 10 5.54 0.61 11.53
C GLY A 10 4.91 1.07 10.21
N LEU A 11 3.57 1.08 10.14
CA LEU A 11 2.82 1.45 8.94
C LEU A 11 2.32 2.89 9.03
N TYR A 12 2.38 3.60 7.91
CA TYR A 12 1.89 4.96 7.76
C TYR A 12 0.99 5.03 6.53
N ALA A 13 -0.16 5.68 6.68
CA ALA A 13 -1.09 5.98 5.59
C ALA A 13 -1.33 7.48 5.51
N VAL A 14 -1.25 8.04 4.30
CA VAL A 14 -1.47 9.46 4.02
C VAL A 14 -2.47 9.56 2.88
N GLY A 15 -3.57 10.27 3.09
CA GLY A 15 -4.63 10.39 2.08
C GLY A 15 -5.87 11.12 2.62
N PRO A 16 -6.90 11.34 1.80
CA PRO A 16 -8.19 11.84 2.28
C PRO A 16 -8.87 10.81 3.22
N GLU A 17 -9.84 11.26 4.03
CA GLU A 17 -10.70 10.32 4.77
C GLU A 17 -11.38 9.35 3.80
N SER A 18 -11.22 8.06 4.03
CA SER A 18 -11.69 7.01 3.11
C SER A 18 -12.91 6.22 3.63
N GLY A 19 -13.65 6.76 4.60
CA GLY A 19 -14.95 6.22 5.03
C GLY A 19 -14.92 4.83 5.70
N GLY A 20 -13.74 4.23 5.85
CA GLY A 20 -13.51 2.94 6.50
C GLY A 20 -12.29 2.97 7.42
N PRO A 21 -12.09 1.94 8.25
CA PRO A 21 -10.97 1.90 9.17
C PRO A 21 -9.64 1.83 8.40
N LEU A 22 -8.87 2.91 8.45
CA LEU A 22 -7.51 2.96 7.92
C LEU A 22 -6.64 1.96 8.69
N LEU A 23 -5.88 1.13 7.97
CA LEU A 23 -4.97 0.13 8.55
C LEU A 23 -5.69 -0.94 9.43
N ALA A 24 -6.97 -1.22 9.19
CA ALA A 24 -7.77 -2.21 9.95
C ALA A 24 -7.21 -3.65 9.87
N GLY A 25 -6.43 -3.93 8.84
CA GLY A 25 -5.63 -5.13 8.68
C GLY A 25 -4.18 -4.72 8.45
N ALA A 26 -3.30 -5.25 9.28
CA ALA A 26 -1.84 -5.10 9.19
C ALA A 26 -1.26 -5.63 7.88
N GLU A 27 -1.96 -6.59 7.27
CA GLU A 27 -1.46 -7.33 6.12
C GLU A 27 -2.03 -6.76 4.83
N CYS A 28 -1.12 -6.30 3.97
CA CYS A 28 -1.45 -6.04 2.59
C CYS A 28 -1.79 -7.38 1.91
N PRO A 29 -2.93 -7.50 1.22
CA PRO A 29 -3.22 -8.68 0.41
C PRO A 29 -2.13 -8.84 -0.66
N ASP A 30 -1.81 -10.08 -1.02
CA ASP A 30 -0.84 -10.31 -2.09
C ASP A 30 -1.52 -10.05 -3.44
N ILE A 31 -1.25 -8.87 -3.99
CA ILE A 31 -1.77 -8.43 -5.29
C ILE A 31 -0.67 -8.64 -6.32
N THR A 32 -1.02 -9.24 -7.45
CA THR A 32 -0.16 -9.35 -8.63
C THR A 32 -0.66 -8.37 -9.69
N LEU A 33 0.24 -7.51 -10.17
CA LEU A 33 -0.02 -6.54 -11.24
C LEU A 33 1.11 -6.60 -12.29
N PRO A 34 0.83 -6.29 -13.55
CA PRO A 34 1.89 -6.07 -14.53
C PRO A 34 2.70 -4.82 -14.14
N ASP A 35 4.03 -4.91 -14.26
CA ASP A 35 4.91 -3.75 -14.23
C ASP A 35 4.82 -2.94 -15.54
N LEU A 36 5.66 -1.90 -15.67
CA LEU A 36 5.69 -1.03 -16.86
C LEU A 36 6.16 -1.77 -18.13
N ASP A 37 6.89 -2.88 -17.98
CA ASP A 37 7.36 -3.73 -19.06
C ASP A 37 6.37 -4.89 -19.36
N GLY A 38 5.29 -4.99 -18.58
CA GLY A 38 4.25 -6.02 -18.69
C GLY A 38 4.54 -7.32 -17.94
N ASN A 39 5.61 -7.40 -17.14
CA ASN A 39 5.90 -8.59 -16.34
C ASN A 39 4.99 -8.65 -15.12
N GLU A 40 4.49 -9.83 -14.78
CA GLU A 40 3.72 -10.02 -13.56
C GLU A 40 4.62 -9.86 -12.32
N VAL A 41 4.23 -8.92 -11.44
CA VAL A 41 4.91 -8.66 -10.17
C VAL A 41 3.91 -8.74 -9.03
N SER A 42 4.17 -9.62 -8.06
CA SER A 42 3.41 -9.71 -6.81
C SER A 42 4.00 -8.77 -5.75
N ILE A 43 3.15 -8.15 -4.94
CA ILE A 43 3.60 -7.29 -3.82
C ILE A 43 4.50 -8.07 -2.85
N SER A 44 4.23 -9.37 -2.63
CA SER A 44 5.06 -10.24 -1.79
C SER A 44 6.53 -10.32 -2.22
N SER A 45 6.84 -10.09 -3.50
CA SER A 45 8.22 -10.05 -4.02
C SER A 45 9.08 -8.93 -3.41
N PHE A 46 8.45 -7.88 -2.87
CA PHE A 46 9.12 -6.75 -2.24
C PHE A 46 9.30 -6.90 -0.72
N ARG A 47 8.88 -8.02 -0.13
CA ARG A 47 9.07 -8.28 1.32
C ARG A 47 10.55 -8.18 1.72
N GLY A 48 10.79 -7.77 2.96
CA GLY A 48 12.15 -7.52 3.48
C GLY A 48 12.76 -6.19 3.04
N ARG A 49 12.03 -5.36 2.29
CA ARG A 49 12.41 -4.01 1.88
C ARG A 49 11.41 -2.99 2.43
N LYS A 50 11.82 -1.73 2.52
CA LYS A 50 10.86 -0.63 2.71
C LYS A 50 10.12 -0.43 1.39
N VAL A 51 8.79 -0.53 1.42
CA VAL A 51 7.92 -0.46 0.24
C VAL A 51 6.97 0.71 0.40
N VAL A 52 6.81 1.51 -0.65
CA VAL A 52 5.81 2.58 -0.74
C VAL A 52 4.88 2.23 -1.89
N ILE A 53 3.58 2.18 -1.62
CA ILE A 53 2.54 1.97 -2.63
C ILE A 53 1.90 3.34 -2.92
N VAL A 54 1.86 3.71 -4.20
CA VAL A 54 1.24 4.95 -4.66
C VAL A 54 0.13 4.57 -5.64
N SER A 55 -1.11 4.92 -5.30
CA SER A 55 -2.25 4.81 -6.20
C SER A 55 -2.48 6.15 -6.88
N TRP A 56 -2.44 6.16 -8.21
CA TRP A 56 -2.61 7.36 -9.02
C TRP A 56 -3.46 7.06 -10.25
N ALA A 57 -4.14 8.09 -10.74
CA ALA A 57 -4.86 8.11 -11.99
C ALA A 57 -4.68 9.50 -12.62
N SER A 58 -4.54 9.58 -13.94
CA SER A 58 -4.30 10.84 -14.65
C SER A 58 -5.55 11.70 -14.85
N TRP A 59 -6.70 11.25 -14.34
CA TRP A 59 -8.02 11.86 -14.55
C TRP A 59 -8.63 12.40 -13.25
#